data_AF-A0A2E6KTJ6-F1
#
_entry.id   AF-A0A2E6KTJ6-F1
#
_cell.length_a   1.000
_cell.length_b   1.000
_cell.length_c   1.000
_cell.angle_alpha   90.00
_cell.angle_beta   90.00
_cell.angle_gamma   90.00
#
_symmetry.space_group_name_H-M   'P 1'
#
loop_
_entity.id
_entity.type
_entity.pdbx_description
1 polymer ?
#
loop_
_entity_poly.entity_id
_entity_poly.type
_entity_poly.pdbx_seq_one_letter_code
_entity_poly.pdbx_strand_id
1 'polypeptide(L)'
;MKAESVALTFAGAMTIAFLVVLAMPSDEPYNTADHRHAVADLCIGSHSGIAEHYHPIVKITVLGEDVAIPDDVGLNDKGCNMRSLHTHSADGKIHAEFAEQGVAAPLEAFFDIWGKHMDSSGFHEHRIDDNHEFLMFLNTYSYDSSNNVVVDPSAREQVDDYEALILEDMQYIELIYKEK
;
A
#
# COMPACT_ATOMS: atom_id res chain seq x y z
N MET A 1 61.64 -14.41 50.08
CA MET A 1 61.03 -15.66 49.60
C MET A 1 60.06 -15.32 48.48
N LYS A 2 60.03 -16.17 47.46
CA LYS A 2 59.14 -16.09 46.29
C LYS A 2 57.68 -16.39 46.66
N ALA A 3 56.82 -16.08 45.69
CA ALA A 3 55.52 -16.68 45.37
C ALA A 3 54.31 -16.18 46.18
N GLU A 4 53.12 -15.93 45.62
CA GLU A 4 52.58 -15.74 44.26
C GLU A 4 51.07 -15.39 44.42
N SER A 5 50.50 -14.68 43.45
CA SER A 5 49.13 -14.75 42.84
C SER A 5 47.94 -15.29 43.68
N VAL A 6 46.71 -14.75 43.65
CA VAL A 6 45.85 -14.31 42.53
C VAL A 6 44.75 -13.41 43.12
N ALA A 7 44.51 -12.24 42.50
CA ALA A 7 43.29 -11.47 42.75
C ALA A 7 42.15 -12.06 41.90
N LEU A 8 41.13 -12.62 42.54
CA LEU A 8 39.87 -13.00 41.90
C LEU A 8 38.77 -12.03 42.36
N THR A 9 38.67 -10.88 41.70
CA THR A 9 37.53 -9.98 41.89
C THR A 9 36.32 -10.59 41.16
N PHE A 10 35.34 -11.06 41.93
CA PHE A 10 34.01 -11.39 41.43
C PHE A 10 33.30 -10.11 40.98
N ALA A 11 33.16 -9.92 39.67
CA ALA A 11 32.16 -9.01 39.12
C ALA A 11 30.82 -9.75 39.08
N GLY A 12 29.98 -9.53 40.08
CA GLY A 12 28.61 -10.03 40.15
C GLY A 12 27.61 -8.89 39.89
N ALA A 13 26.82 -9.05 38.83
CA ALA A 13 25.83 -8.10 38.34
C ALA A 13 24.61 -7.95 39.27
N MET A 14 24.04 -6.74 39.34
CA MET A 14 22.58 -6.58 39.41
C MET A 14 22.15 -5.24 38.78
N THR A 15 21.86 -5.32 37.49
CA THR A 15 21.17 -4.33 36.66
C THR A 15 19.70 -4.23 37.08
N ILE A 16 19.27 -3.12 37.68
CA ILE A 16 17.85 -2.75 37.74
C ILE A 16 17.72 -1.24 37.54
N ALA A 17 17.65 -0.84 36.28
CA ALA A 17 16.85 0.28 35.82
C ALA A 17 16.54 0.01 34.33
N PHE A 18 15.96 -1.15 34.08
CA PHE A 18 15.27 -1.40 32.83
C PHE A 18 14.04 -0.50 32.88
N LEU A 19 14.20 0.72 32.36
CA LEU A 19 13.09 1.57 31.97
C LEU A 19 12.40 0.79 30.84
N VAL A 20 11.52 -0.13 31.24
CA VAL A 20 10.50 -0.72 30.39
C VAL A 20 9.62 0.46 29.98
N VAL A 21 10.05 1.18 28.94
CA VAL A 21 9.10 1.83 28.05
C VAL A 21 8.29 0.65 27.53
N LEU A 22 7.13 0.45 28.13
CA LEU A 22 6.14 -0.48 27.63
C LEU A 22 5.95 -0.06 26.17
N ALA A 23 6.49 -0.89 25.27
CA ALA A 23 6.06 -0.96 23.91
C ALA A 23 4.55 -1.22 23.99
N MET A 24 3.78 -0.13 24.00
CA MET A 24 2.42 -0.20 23.54
C MET A 24 2.57 -0.55 22.06
N PRO A 25 2.06 -1.71 21.60
CA PRO A 25 1.80 -1.83 20.19
C PRO A 25 0.81 -0.71 19.90
N SER A 26 1.23 0.30 19.15
CA SER A 26 0.28 1.22 18.54
C SER A 26 -0.43 0.42 17.47
N ASP A 27 -1.44 -0.35 17.88
CA ASP A 27 -2.36 -1.09 17.00
C ASP A 27 -3.36 -0.11 16.35
N GLU A 28 -2.85 1.00 15.86
CA GLU A 28 -3.57 1.91 14.96
C GLU A 28 -2.83 1.79 13.63
N PRO A 29 -3.42 1.18 12.57
CA PRO A 29 -2.84 1.30 11.25
C PRO A 29 -2.70 2.79 10.95
N TYR A 30 -1.47 3.24 10.69
CA TYR A 30 -1.14 4.60 10.28
C TYR A 30 -1.74 4.89 8.90
N ASN A 31 -3.04 5.13 8.89
CA ASN A 31 -3.71 5.76 7.78
C ASN A 31 -4.05 7.19 8.20
N THR A 32 -3.31 8.15 7.66
CA THR A 32 -3.55 9.58 7.84
C THR A 32 -4.63 10.14 6.89
N ALA A 33 -5.43 9.28 6.26
CA ALA A 33 -6.69 9.72 5.65
C ALA A 33 -7.56 10.19 6.80
N ASP A 34 -7.93 11.47 6.82
CA ASP A 34 -8.76 12.05 7.88
C ASP A 34 -10.01 11.19 8.14
N HIS A 35 -10.49 10.45 7.12
CA HIS A 35 -11.46 9.36 7.24
C HIS A 35 -11.23 8.23 6.20
N ARG A 36 -11.46 6.97 6.60
CA ARG A 36 -11.48 5.80 5.70
C ARG A 36 -12.66 5.91 4.71
N HIS A 37 -12.42 5.72 3.42
CA HIS A 37 -13.43 5.72 2.38
C HIS A 37 -14.41 4.53 2.55
N ALA A 38 -15.70 4.73 2.30
CA ALA A 38 -16.73 3.71 2.53
C ALA A 38 -16.51 2.42 1.71
N VAL A 39 -15.97 2.55 0.49
CA VAL A 39 -15.61 1.40 -0.36
C VAL A 39 -14.58 0.50 0.31
N ALA A 40 -13.67 1.06 1.12
CA ALA A 40 -12.65 0.30 1.84
C ALA A 40 -13.24 -0.66 2.89
N ASP A 41 -14.48 -0.43 3.33
CA ASP A 41 -15.20 -1.27 4.29
C ASP A 41 -16.10 -2.31 3.63
N LEU A 42 -16.28 -2.29 2.30
CA LEU A 42 -17.09 -3.28 1.60
C LEU A 42 -16.47 -4.67 1.72
N CYS A 43 -17.28 -5.61 2.19
CA CYS A 43 -16.88 -6.99 2.39
C CYS A 43 -17.65 -7.90 1.42
N ILE A 44 -16.93 -8.50 0.47
CA ILE A 44 -17.51 -9.48 -0.47
C ILE A 44 -17.39 -10.91 0.06
N GLY A 45 -16.43 -11.15 0.95
CA GLY A 45 -16.27 -12.41 1.70
C GLY A 45 -15.79 -13.61 0.86
N SER A 46 -16.07 -13.64 -0.45
CA SER A 46 -15.59 -14.64 -1.42
C SER A 46 -15.79 -14.16 -2.85
N HIS A 47 -15.28 -14.91 -3.81
CA HIS A 47 -15.47 -14.69 -5.25
C HIS A 47 -16.89 -15.02 -5.77
N SER A 48 -17.84 -15.31 -4.88
CA SER A 48 -19.21 -15.69 -5.26
C SER A 48 -20.14 -14.49 -5.25
N GLY A 49 -21.03 -14.41 -6.25
CA GLY A 49 -22.05 -13.34 -6.32
C GLY A 49 -21.50 -11.98 -6.74
N ILE A 50 -20.37 -11.97 -7.45
CA ILE A 50 -19.74 -10.76 -8.00
C ILE A 50 -20.48 -10.34 -9.27
N ALA A 51 -20.92 -9.08 -9.29
CA ALA A 51 -21.60 -8.46 -10.42
C ALA A 51 -20.63 -7.72 -11.35
N GLU A 52 -19.57 -7.12 -10.80
CA GLU A 52 -18.50 -6.42 -11.52
C GLU A 52 -17.14 -6.82 -10.97
N HIS A 53 -16.18 -7.03 -11.87
CA HIS A 53 -14.82 -7.47 -11.55
C HIS A 53 -13.82 -6.84 -12.52
N TYR A 54 -12.92 -6.03 -11.99
CA TYR A 54 -11.88 -5.31 -12.74
C TYR A 54 -10.48 -5.67 -12.25
N HIS A 55 -9.48 -5.54 -13.13
CA HIS A 55 -8.07 -5.80 -12.82
C HIS A 55 -7.14 -4.60 -13.11
N PRO A 56 -7.37 -3.41 -12.53
CA PRO A 56 -6.41 -2.31 -12.64
C PRO A 56 -5.03 -2.72 -12.08
N ILE A 57 -3.97 -2.24 -12.73
CA ILE A 57 -2.59 -2.42 -12.29
C ILE A 57 -2.06 -1.08 -11.79
N VAL A 58 -1.54 -1.06 -10.58
CA VAL A 58 -0.91 0.14 -9.98
C VAL A 58 0.59 -0.09 -9.86
N LYS A 59 1.36 0.84 -10.42
CA LYS A 59 2.81 0.91 -10.29
C LYS A 59 3.18 2.13 -9.46
N ILE A 60 3.98 1.91 -8.42
CA ILE A 60 4.47 2.97 -7.54
C ILE A 60 5.99 3.07 -7.69
N THR A 61 6.49 4.28 -7.92
CA THR A 61 7.92 4.56 -7.99
C THR A 61 8.28 5.70 -7.05
N VAL A 62 9.28 5.49 -6.20
CA VAL A 62 9.81 6.47 -5.25
C VAL A 62 11.29 6.68 -5.53
N LEU A 63 11.68 7.91 -5.86
CA LEU A 63 13.07 8.29 -6.12
C LEU A 63 13.75 7.38 -7.17
N GLY A 64 12.98 6.91 -8.16
CA GLY A 64 13.44 6.01 -9.23
C GLY A 64 13.39 4.52 -8.90
N GLU A 65 13.04 4.14 -7.67
CA GLU A 65 12.91 2.75 -7.23
C GLU A 65 11.45 2.31 -7.19
N ASP A 66 11.16 1.08 -7.64
CA ASP A 66 9.81 0.53 -7.62
C ASP A 66 9.43 0.10 -6.19
N VAL A 67 8.25 0.53 -5.74
CA VAL A 67 7.67 0.13 -4.46
C VAL A 67 6.64 -0.96 -4.70
N ALA A 68 6.86 -2.14 -4.11
CA ALA A 68 5.93 -3.25 -4.21
C ALA A 68 4.65 -2.96 -3.41
N ILE A 69 3.51 -3.16 -4.07
CA ILE A 69 2.23 -3.37 -3.38
C ILE A 69 2.24 -4.82 -2.88
N PRO A 70 2.03 -5.10 -1.59
CA PRO A 70 2.04 -6.47 -1.07
C PRO A 70 0.97 -7.36 -1.70
N ASP A 71 1.20 -8.66 -1.65
CA ASP A 71 0.13 -9.65 -1.77
C ASP A 71 -0.81 -9.57 -0.56
N ASP A 72 -1.97 -10.22 -0.70
CA ASP A 72 -2.98 -10.39 0.34
C ASP A 72 -3.53 -9.10 0.99
N VAL A 73 -3.33 -7.93 0.37
CA VAL A 73 -3.97 -6.69 0.81
C VAL A 73 -5.48 -6.87 0.71
N GLY A 74 -6.21 -6.57 1.78
CA GLY A 74 -7.67 -6.72 1.81
C GLY A 74 -8.17 -8.15 2.05
N LEU A 75 -7.28 -9.13 2.18
CA LEU A 75 -7.65 -10.46 2.65
C LEU A 75 -7.58 -10.53 4.18
N ASN A 76 -8.60 -11.14 4.80
CA ASN A 76 -8.74 -11.23 6.26
C ASN A 76 -8.64 -9.87 7.00
N ASP A 77 -9.01 -8.77 6.35
CA ASP A 77 -8.94 -7.42 6.91
C ASP A 77 -10.11 -7.14 7.87
N LYS A 78 -9.79 -6.83 9.14
CA LYS A 78 -10.75 -6.35 10.17
C LYS A 78 -12.06 -7.16 10.22
N GLY A 79 -11.96 -8.49 10.23
CA GLY A 79 -13.11 -9.40 10.34
C GLY A 79 -13.84 -9.67 9.02
N CYS A 80 -13.38 -9.09 7.90
CA CYS A 80 -13.81 -9.45 6.56
C CYS A 80 -12.83 -10.45 5.94
N ASN A 81 -13.34 -11.57 5.41
CA ASN A 81 -12.48 -12.55 4.74
C ASN A 81 -11.85 -11.98 3.46
N MET A 82 -12.59 -11.16 2.69
CA MET A 82 -12.13 -10.58 1.44
C MET A 82 -12.84 -9.26 1.17
N ARG A 83 -12.07 -8.16 1.13
CA ARG A 83 -12.55 -6.82 0.77
C ARG A 83 -12.84 -6.73 -0.73
N SER A 84 -13.69 -5.78 -1.11
CA SER A 84 -14.00 -5.52 -2.52
C SER A 84 -12.77 -5.10 -3.33
N LEU A 85 -11.79 -4.44 -2.69
CA LEU A 85 -10.50 -4.14 -3.29
C LEU A 85 -9.43 -5.00 -2.60
N HIS A 86 -8.75 -5.86 -3.34
CA HIS A 86 -7.75 -6.75 -2.75
C HIS A 86 -6.65 -7.15 -3.74
N THR A 87 -5.56 -7.72 -3.25
CA THR A 87 -4.49 -8.31 -4.08
C THR A 87 -4.33 -9.80 -3.77
N HIS A 88 -3.94 -10.58 -4.78
CA HIS A 88 -3.49 -11.98 -4.63
C HIS A 88 -1.97 -12.13 -4.85
N SER A 89 -1.31 -11.08 -5.32
CA SER A 89 0.10 -11.07 -5.68
C SER A 89 0.71 -9.68 -5.54
N ALA A 90 2.04 -9.63 -5.45
CA ALA A 90 2.80 -8.39 -5.34
C ALA A 90 3.13 -7.72 -6.68
N ASP A 91 2.36 -8.00 -7.74
CA ASP A 91 2.54 -7.45 -9.09
C ASP A 91 1.78 -6.13 -9.31
N GLY A 92 1.16 -5.60 -8.27
CA GLY A 92 0.38 -4.36 -8.31
C GLY A 92 -1.02 -4.52 -8.93
N LYS A 93 -1.43 -5.75 -9.29
CA LYS A 93 -2.78 -6.03 -9.78
C LYS A 93 -3.77 -5.98 -8.63
N ILE A 94 -4.67 -5.01 -8.66
CA ILE A 94 -5.77 -4.89 -7.72
C ILE A 94 -6.98 -5.58 -8.33
N HIS A 95 -7.61 -6.45 -7.56
CA HIS A 95 -8.93 -6.98 -7.83
C HIS A 95 -9.96 -6.00 -7.27
N ALA A 96 -10.72 -5.35 -8.15
CA ALA A 96 -11.88 -4.54 -7.76
C ALA A 96 -13.15 -5.32 -8.08
N GLU A 97 -13.76 -5.89 -7.05
CA GLU A 97 -14.85 -6.86 -7.13
C GLU A 97 -16.04 -6.40 -6.29
N PHE A 98 -17.21 -6.27 -6.93
CA PHE A 98 -18.41 -5.72 -6.30
C PHE A 98 -19.61 -6.65 -6.47
N ALA A 99 -20.42 -6.78 -5.41
CA ALA A 99 -21.68 -7.52 -5.45
C ALA A 99 -22.81 -6.76 -6.17
N GLU A 100 -22.62 -5.47 -6.42
CA GLU A 100 -23.55 -4.57 -7.10
C GLU A 100 -22.86 -3.92 -8.29
N GLN A 101 -23.64 -3.48 -9.27
CA GLN A 101 -23.13 -2.77 -10.45
C GLN A 101 -23.00 -1.27 -10.21
N GLY A 102 -22.06 -0.62 -10.88
CA GLY A 102 -21.88 0.82 -10.88
C GLY A 102 -21.25 1.38 -9.60
N VAL A 103 -20.51 0.55 -8.86
CA VAL A 103 -19.78 1.01 -7.67
C VAL A 103 -18.54 1.77 -8.13
N ALA A 104 -18.53 3.08 -7.94
CA ALA A 104 -17.34 3.90 -8.15
C ALA A 104 -16.36 3.66 -7.00
N ALA A 105 -15.23 3.02 -7.30
CA ALA A 105 -14.19 2.72 -6.34
C ALA A 105 -12.95 3.54 -6.63
N PRO A 106 -12.67 4.56 -5.81
CA PRO A 106 -11.51 5.41 -6.03
C PRO A 106 -10.25 4.74 -5.46
N LEU A 107 -9.08 5.04 -6.04
CA LEU A 107 -7.82 4.36 -5.70
C LEU A 107 -7.44 4.54 -4.22
N GLU A 108 -7.73 5.68 -3.61
CA GLU A 108 -7.47 5.91 -2.19
C GLU A 108 -8.19 4.90 -1.28
N ALA A 109 -9.35 4.37 -1.69
CA ALA A 109 -10.04 3.34 -0.92
C ALA A 109 -9.24 2.03 -0.84
N PHE A 110 -8.42 1.73 -1.86
CA PHE A 110 -7.48 0.62 -1.80
C PHE A 110 -6.32 0.92 -0.85
N PHE A 111 -5.75 2.13 -0.93
CA PHE A 111 -4.71 2.59 0.00
C PHE A 111 -5.21 2.54 1.45
N ASP A 112 -6.49 2.81 1.67
CA ASP A 112 -7.12 2.69 2.97
C ASP A 112 -7.16 1.27 3.53
N ILE A 113 -7.43 0.29 2.66
CA ILE A 113 -7.36 -1.14 3.01
C ILE A 113 -5.91 -1.55 3.27
N TRP A 114 -4.97 -1.03 2.48
CA TRP A 114 -3.55 -1.26 2.68
C TRP A 114 -2.99 -0.60 3.95
N GLY A 115 -3.72 0.35 4.54
CA GLY A 115 -3.27 1.11 5.70
C GLY A 115 -2.22 2.16 5.35
N LYS A 116 -2.31 2.72 4.14
CA LYS A 116 -1.47 3.80 3.65
C LYS A 116 -2.37 4.99 3.32
N HIS A 117 -1.89 6.20 3.61
CA HIS A 117 -2.60 7.41 3.23
C HIS A 117 -2.21 7.86 1.84
N MET A 118 -3.16 8.20 0.99
CA MET A 118 -2.93 8.79 -0.33
C MET A 118 -3.82 10.02 -0.49
N ASP A 119 -3.23 11.12 -0.95
CA ASP A 119 -3.96 12.34 -1.30
C ASP A 119 -3.15 13.14 -2.34
N SER A 120 -3.59 14.35 -2.67
CA SER A 120 -2.90 15.24 -3.60
C SER A 120 -1.47 15.64 -3.18
N SER A 121 -1.09 15.42 -1.92
CA SER A 121 0.25 15.72 -1.42
C SER A 121 1.21 14.54 -1.56
N GLY A 122 0.74 13.34 -1.90
CA GLY A 122 1.59 12.15 -2.08
C GLY A 122 0.98 10.89 -1.50
N PHE A 123 1.85 9.93 -1.18
CA PHE A 123 1.45 8.68 -0.54
C PHE A 123 2.34 8.33 0.65
N HIS A 124 1.73 7.84 1.71
CA HIS A 124 2.33 7.50 3.00
C HIS A 124 3.26 8.61 3.57
N GLU A 125 4.56 8.37 3.61
CA GLU A 125 5.58 9.28 4.13
C GLU A 125 6.22 10.14 3.02
N HIS A 126 5.93 9.84 1.76
CA HIS A 126 6.43 10.55 0.60
C HIS A 126 5.47 11.67 0.24
N ARG A 127 5.77 12.87 0.75
CA ARG A 127 4.94 14.06 0.65
C ARG A 127 5.67 15.17 -0.10
N ILE A 128 4.97 15.85 -1.00
CA ILE A 128 5.51 16.98 -1.76
C ILE A 128 6.17 17.99 -0.82
N ASP A 129 7.36 18.44 -1.18
CA ASP A 129 8.11 19.49 -0.49
C ASP A 129 8.78 20.42 -1.52
N ASP A 130 9.75 21.23 -1.07
CA ASP A 130 10.47 22.15 -1.96
C ASP A 130 11.24 21.44 -3.08
N ASN A 131 11.74 20.23 -2.82
CA ASN A 131 12.63 19.48 -3.72
C ASN A 131 11.96 18.30 -4.42
N HIS A 132 10.79 17.85 -3.95
CA HIS A 132 10.11 16.67 -4.47
C HIS A 132 8.72 16.99 -5.03
N GLU A 133 8.34 16.24 -6.05
CA GLU A 133 7.00 16.25 -6.63
C GLU A 133 6.37 14.86 -6.62
N PHE A 134 5.04 14.83 -6.61
CA PHE A 134 4.23 13.63 -6.76
C PHE A 134 3.39 13.76 -8.03
N LEU A 135 3.57 12.83 -8.95
CA LEU A 135 2.90 12.80 -10.23
C LEU A 135 2.06 11.54 -10.33
N MET A 136 0.85 11.68 -10.83
CA MET A 136 -0.05 10.57 -11.09
C MET A 136 -0.33 10.50 -12.58
N PHE A 137 -0.29 9.28 -13.13
CA PHE A 137 -0.63 9.05 -14.53
C PHE A 137 -1.63 7.92 -14.65
N LEU A 138 -2.59 8.11 -15.54
CA LEU A 138 -3.54 7.10 -15.95
C LEU A 138 -3.21 6.66 -17.37
N ASN A 139 -3.22 5.35 -17.56
CA ASN A 139 -3.09 4.73 -18.86
C ASN A 139 -3.99 3.48 -18.89
N THR A 140 -3.98 2.78 -20.03
CA THR A 140 -4.57 1.45 -20.16
C THR A 140 -3.51 0.46 -20.58
N TYR A 141 -3.76 -0.80 -20.30
CA TYR A 141 -2.93 -1.88 -20.79
C TYR A 141 -3.73 -2.83 -21.69
N SER A 142 -3.01 -3.65 -22.44
CA SER A 142 -3.53 -4.77 -23.21
C SER A 142 -2.66 -6.00 -22.95
N TYR A 143 -3.04 -7.15 -23.50
CA TYR A 143 -2.23 -8.36 -23.46
C TYR A 143 -1.65 -8.67 -24.83
N ASP A 144 -0.36 -9.00 -24.89
CA ASP A 144 0.25 -9.55 -26.10
C ASP A 144 -0.15 -11.02 -26.32
N SER A 145 0.35 -11.63 -27.41
CA SER A 145 0.07 -13.03 -27.74
C SER A 145 0.65 -14.05 -26.75
N SER A 146 1.56 -13.62 -25.88
CA SER A 146 2.15 -14.42 -24.80
C SER A 146 1.51 -14.10 -23.44
N ASN A 147 0.43 -13.33 -23.42
CA ASN A 147 -0.30 -12.90 -22.23
C ASN A 147 0.54 -11.99 -21.29
N ASN A 148 1.51 -11.26 -21.83
CA ASN A 148 2.20 -10.20 -21.10
C ASN A 148 1.41 -8.90 -21.19
N VAL A 149 1.45 -8.11 -20.11
CA VAL A 149 0.90 -6.76 -20.06
C VAL A 149 1.71 -5.84 -20.98
N VAL A 150 1.01 -5.13 -21.86
CA VAL A 150 1.57 -4.12 -22.78
C VAL A 150 0.88 -2.80 -22.53
N VAL A 151 1.68 -1.76 -22.23
CA VAL A 151 1.21 -0.38 -22.00
C VAL A 151 1.74 0.49 -23.14
N ASP A 152 0.87 1.29 -23.76
CA ASP A 152 1.28 2.27 -24.76
C ASP A 152 1.73 3.55 -24.06
N PRO A 153 3.03 3.89 -24.06
CA PRO A 153 3.50 5.09 -23.37
C PRO A 153 2.97 6.40 -23.98
N SER A 154 2.45 6.37 -25.21
CA SER A 154 1.90 7.55 -25.88
C SER A 154 0.45 7.86 -25.48
N ALA A 155 -0.26 6.90 -24.90
CA ALA A 155 -1.64 7.04 -24.41
C ALA A 155 -1.71 7.47 -22.93
N ARG A 156 -0.55 7.74 -22.31
CA ARG A 156 -0.42 8.12 -20.91
C ARG A 156 -0.94 9.54 -20.66
N GLU A 157 -1.87 9.67 -19.73
CA GLU A 157 -2.47 10.95 -19.33
C GLU A 157 -2.04 11.30 -17.90
N GLN A 158 -1.66 12.55 -17.66
CA GLN A 158 -1.38 13.03 -16.30
C GLN A 158 -2.69 13.37 -15.60
N VAL A 159 -2.82 12.94 -14.34
CA VAL A 159 -3.97 13.20 -13.48
C VAL A 159 -3.52 14.09 -12.33
N ASP A 160 -4.21 15.22 -12.13
CA ASP A 160 -3.86 16.20 -11.09
C ASP A 160 -4.71 16.04 -9.82
N ASP A 161 -5.82 15.32 -9.90
CA ASP A 161 -6.74 15.06 -8.79
C ASP A 161 -6.78 13.57 -8.47
N TYR A 162 -6.38 13.20 -7.25
CA TYR A 162 -6.31 11.79 -6.86
C TYR A 162 -7.70 11.16 -6.78
N GLU A 163 -8.74 11.94 -6.45
CA GLU A 163 -10.13 11.46 -6.37
C GLU A 163 -10.67 11.08 -7.76
N ALA A 164 -10.03 11.55 -8.85
CA ALA A 164 -10.38 11.18 -10.21
C ALA A 164 -9.86 9.80 -10.64
N LEU A 165 -8.98 9.16 -9.85
CA LEU A 165 -8.48 7.81 -10.10
C LEU A 165 -9.51 6.76 -9.68
N ILE A 166 -10.61 6.67 -10.42
CA ILE A 166 -11.62 5.63 -10.26
C ILE A 166 -11.13 4.35 -10.94
N LEU A 167 -11.09 3.27 -10.17
CA LEU A 167 -10.62 1.96 -10.60
C LEU A 167 -11.59 1.34 -11.62
N GLU A 168 -11.11 1.19 -12.85
CA GLU A 168 -11.81 0.49 -13.93
C GLU A 168 -10.94 -0.63 -14.51
N ASP A 169 -11.55 -1.48 -15.34
CA ASP A 169 -10.82 -2.61 -15.93
C ASP A 169 -9.73 -2.14 -16.90
N MET A 170 -8.66 -2.93 -16.98
CA MET A 170 -7.54 -2.71 -17.90
C MET A 170 -6.80 -1.37 -17.73
N GLN A 171 -6.98 -0.67 -16.61
CA GLN A 171 -6.22 0.53 -16.29
C GLN A 171 -4.79 0.18 -15.84
N TYR A 172 -3.85 1.05 -16.21
CA TYR A 172 -2.48 1.05 -15.70
C TYR A 172 -2.20 2.41 -15.07
N ILE A 173 -2.13 2.45 -13.75
CA ILE A 173 -1.97 3.69 -12.97
C ILE A 173 -0.54 3.76 -12.47
N GLU A 174 0.13 4.89 -12.69
CA GLU A 174 1.47 5.15 -12.19
C GLU A 174 1.43 6.25 -11.14
N LEU A 175 2.02 5.99 -9.97
CA LEU A 175 2.21 6.96 -8.90
C LEU A 175 3.71 7.17 -8.72
N ILE A 176 4.18 8.40 -8.97
CA ILE A 176 5.61 8.69 -9.05
C ILE A 176 5.95 9.81 -8.08
N TYR A 177 6.76 9.49 -7.08
CA TYR A 177 7.41 10.48 -6.21
C TYR A 177 8.88 10.63 -6.61
N LYS A 178 9.33 11.84 -6.93
CA LYS A 178 10.71 12.09 -7.40
C LYS A 178 11.20 13.50 -7.06
N GLU A 179 12.50 13.74 -7.23
CA GLU A 179 13.07 15.09 -7.20
C GLU A 179 12.59 15.93 -8.41
N LYS A 180 12.49 17.25 -8.22
CA LYS A 180 12.12 18.25 -9.24
C LYS A 180 13.27 18.58 -10.20
#